data_AF-A0A9P6BZG6-F1
#
_entry.id   AF-A0A9P6BZG6-F1
#
_cell.length_a   1.000
_cell.length_b   1.000
_cell.length_c   1.000
_cell.angle_alpha   90.00
_cell.angle_beta   90.00
_cell.angle_gamma   90.00
#
_symmetry.space_group_name_H-M   'P 1'
#
loop_
_entity.id
_entity.type
_entity.pdbx_description
1 polymer ?
#
loop_
_entity_poly.entity_id
_entity_poly.type
_entity_poly.pdbx_seq_one_letter_code
_entity_poly.pdbx_strand_id
1 'polypeptide(L)'
;MLAGWCLLLGDLTVLLFDLTAWGPGHSQPSPPPPNPSRTGLTDEKLFGSLLTQAPFLSHSMKSSAPMQTQIILHSIPPEILSKTLLFLAMMESDTRYGAMWHSNLLSLSELEFKTICSRLSAVVHFCDQTGPIPHTVTGHPFHYTNTEAPLVESSVTHLLGGSISFYHKSFCDFLGDPMRSSTFCIASQTVHNALFKHCLELHIKYQESYCLDGTHLTLMPGFPDSASSLSYPHTNEHVNSIIKAKALDVLHNYCLLLALFPNTNSQLPWLFQHVDFHKQLQIRISMFLKVVGGVQLFWLLSHDFLSLFNDGTGVQFKEHPLKLVEQIQKAGIVQPYHNGFSSQLKSFLHHKSQGQPVTGLYRMGNGLKSTFWYWEIDFKLGHFQGFHAVNLDEGERVY
;
A
#
# COMPACT_ATOMS: atom_id res chain seq x y z
N MET A 1 -1.99 -10.12 24.51
CA MET A 1 -2.13 -8.82 23.82
C MET A 1 -1.01 -8.50 22.83
N LEU A 2 0.11 -9.26 22.80
CA LEU A 2 1.30 -9.00 21.97
C LEU A 2 1.58 -10.08 20.89
N ALA A 3 0.60 -10.94 20.55
CA ALA A 3 0.78 -12.03 19.58
C ALA A 3 0.07 -11.79 18.23
N GLY A 4 -0.45 -10.58 17.98
CA GLY A 4 -1.24 -10.27 16.77
C GLY A 4 -0.66 -9.18 15.87
N TRP A 5 0.61 -8.78 16.05
CA TRP A 5 1.13 -7.54 15.43
C TRP A 5 2.55 -7.67 14.87
N CYS A 6 2.85 -8.78 14.20
CA CYS A 6 4.12 -8.93 13.46
C CYS A 6 3.95 -9.28 11.97
N LEU A 7 2.75 -9.26 11.41
CA LEU A 7 2.53 -9.71 10.03
C LEU A 7 1.45 -8.87 9.35
N LEU A 8 1.84 -7.71 8.83
CA LEU A 8 1.00 -6.88 7.93
C LEU A 8 1.67 -6.67 6.56
N LEU A 9 2.58 -7.57 6.19
CA LEU A 9 3.41 -7.43 5.00
C LEU A 9 3.54 -8.76 4.27
N GLY A 10 2.66 -8.99 3.31
CA GLY A 10 2.79 -10.07 2.35
C GLY A 10 2.00 -9.76 1.09
N ASP A 11 2.71 -9.51 -0.02
CA ASP A 11 2.37 -10.05 -1.34
C ASP A 11 3.63 -10.02 -2.21
N LEU A 12 4.22 -11.19 -2.42
CA LEU A 12 4.08 -11.97 -3.67
C LEU A 12 4.91 -13.26 -3.52
N THR A 13 4.30 -14.42 -3.72
CA THR A 13 5.00 -15.55 -4.34
C THR A 13 4.19 -15.91 -5.57
N VAL A 14 4.80 -15.77 -6.75
CA VAL A 14 4.26 -16.29 -8.01
C VAL A 14 4.12 -17.81 -7.84
N LEU A 15 2.92 -18.29 -7.54
CA LEU A 15 2.54 -19.68 -7.78
C LEU A 15 1.90 -19.72 -9.17
N LEU A 16 2.74 -19.99 -10.17
CA LEU A 16 2.29 -20.54 -11.44
C LEU A 16 1.63 -21.89 -11.14
N PHE A 17 0.31 -21.90 -10.95
CA PHE A 17 -0.46 -23.13 -11.12
C PHE A 17 -0.72 -23.31 -12.61
N ASP A 18 -0.05 -24.31 -13.15
CA ASP A 18 -0.27 -24.84 -14.48
C ASP A 18 -1.69 -25.43 -14.54
N LEU A 19 -2.64 -24.66 -15.08
CA LEU A 19 -3.98 -25.13 -15.42
C LEU A 19 -4.01 -25.64 -16.87
N THR A 20 -3.15 -26.59 -17.20
CA THR A 20 -3.40 -27.51 -18.32
C THR A 20 -3.76 -28.89 -17.79
N ALA A 21 -4.95 -29.02 -17.21
CA ALA A 21 -5.57 -30.32 -17.00
C ALA A 21 -7.09 -30.17 -16.92
N TRP A 22 -7.75 -30.06 -18.07
CA TRP A 22 -8.98 -30.79 -18.44
C TRP A 22 -9.54 -30.27 -19.76
N GLY A 23 -9.22 -30.99 -20.84
CA GLY A 23 -10.03 -31.03 -22.04
C GLY A 23 -10.18 -32.49 -22.46
N PRO A 24 -11.39 -33.04 -22.66
CA PRO A 24 -11.54 -34.32 -23.32
C PRO A 24 -11.28 -34.14 -24.82
N GLY A 25 -10.46 -35.04 -25.37
CA GLY A 25 -9.80 -34.85 -26.65
C GLY A 25 -10.68 -34.98 -27.89
N HIS A 26 -10.10 -34.56 -29.02
CA HIS A 26 -10.02 -35.35 -30.26
C HIS A 26 -9.04 -34.72 -31.27
N SER A 27 -8.36 -35.60 -32.00
CA SER A 27 -7.63 -35.41 -33.28
C SER A 27 -6.35 -34.55 -33.31
N GLN A 28 -5.20 -35.24 -33.40
CA GLN A 28 -3.91 -34.70 -33.85
C GLN A 28 -3.92 -34.33 -35.34
N PRO A 29 -3.13 -33.32 -35.75
CA PRO A 29 -2.36 -33.41 -36.97
C PRO A 29 -0.85 -33.24 -36.75
N SER A 30 -0.11 -33.76 -37.72
CA SER A 30 1.33 -34.03 -37.80
C SER A 30 2.27 -32.84 -37.55
N PRO A 31 3.53 -33.06 -37.13
CA PRO A 31 4.49 -31.99 -36.90
C PRO A 31 5.12 -31.47 -38.21
N PRO A 32 5.40 -30.16 -38.34
CA PRO A 32 6.27 -29.63 -39.39
C PRO A 32 7.77 -29.72 -39.02
N PRO A 33 8.68 -29.65 -40.00
CA PRO A 33 10.11 -29.91 -39.82
C PRO A 33 10.84 -28.74 -39.13
N PRO A 34 12.05 -28.97 -38.57
CA PRO A 34 12.78 -27.95 -37.83
C PRO A 34 13.45 -26.97 -38.80
N ASN A 35 13.46 -25.69 -38.44
CA ASN A 35 14.35 -24.71 -39.04
C ASN A 35 15.18 -24.00 -37.96
N PRO A 36 16.47 -23.73 -38.20
CA PRO A 36 17.43 -23.42 -37.16
C PRO A 36 17.61 -21.92 -36.93
N SER A 37 18.21 -21.62 -35.77
CA SER A 37 18.93 -20.39 -35.41
C SER A 37 18.14 -19.08 -35.33
N ARG A 38 17.72 -18.73 -34.11
CA ARG A 38 17.53 -17.34 -33.68
C ARG A 38 18.22 -17.13 -32.34
N THR A 39 19.40 -16.52 -32.38
CA THR A 39 20.13 -16.01 -31.21
C THR A 39 19.44 -14.72 -30.74
N GLY A 40 18.82 -14.77 -29.57
CA GLY A 40 18.27 -13.62 -28.87
C GLY A 40 18.64 -13.71 -27.40
N LEU A 41 19.41 -12.74 -26.92
CA LEU A 41 19.71 -12.52 -25.50
C LEU A 41 18.39 -12.38 -24.72
N THR A 42 18.15 -13.25 -23.75
CA THR A 42 17.01 -13.18 -22.84
C THR A 42 17.37 -12.39 -21.57
N ASP A 43 16.43 -11.54 -21.14
CA ASP A 43 16.44 -10.65 -19.96
C ASP A 43 16.55 -11.36 -18.59
N GLU A 44 16.84 -12.67 -18.55
CA GLU A 44 16.90 -13.45 -17.31
C GLU A 44 18.10 -13.11 -16.41
N LYS A 45 19.12 -12.44 -16.93
CA LYS A 45 20.32 -12.09 -16.14
C LYS A 45 20.14 -10.87 -15.23
N LEU A 46 19.14 -10.02 -15.45
CA LEU A 46 18.92 -8.85 -14.58
C LEU A 46 18.14 -9.19 -13.30
N PHE A 47 17.27 -10.21 -13.35
CA PHE A 47 16.48 -10.64 -12.18
C PHE A 47 17.24 -11.60 -11.26
N GLY A 48 18.19 -12.37 -11.79
CA GLY A 48 18.98 -13.33 -11.01
C GLY A 48 19.92 -12.71 -9.97
N SER A 49 20.27 -11.41 -10.08
CA SER A 49 21.18 -10.74 -9.12
C SER A 49 20.47 -9.96 -8.00
N LEU A 50 19.13 -9.91 -7.99
CA LEU A 50 18.35 -9.18 -6.98
C LEU A 50 18.03 -10.03 -5.74
N LEU A 51 18.39 -11.32 -5.73
CA LEU A 51 18.05 -12.28 -4.65
C LEU A 51 19.26 -12.92 -3.96
N THR A 52 20.47 -12.33 -4.04
CA THR A 52 21.55 -12.73 -3.13
C THR A 52 21.30 -12.15 -1.75
N GLN A 53 20.65 -12.97 -0.92
CA GLN A 53 20.48 -12.77 0.52
C GLN A 53 21.82 -12.40 1.17
N ALA A 54 21.84 -11.30 1.92
CA ALA A 54 22.92 -11.01 2.83
C ALA A 54 23.00 -12.14 3.88
N PRO A 55 24.19 -12.66 4.20
CA PRO A 55 24.33 -13.66 5.26
C PRO A 55 23.92 -13.04 6.59
N PHE A 56 22.82 -13.53 7.18
CA PHE A 56 22.42 -13.25 8.55
C PHE A 56 23.50 -13.80 9.50
N LEU A 57 24.47 -12.97 9.87
CA LEU A 57 25.39 -13.26 10.97
C LEU A 57 24.66 -13.03 12.30
N SER A 58 24.04 -14.09 12.83
CA SER A 58 23.47 -14.10 14.17
C SER A 58 24.57 -14.23 15.23
N HIS A 59 25.30 -13.17 15.53
CA HIS A 59 26.07 -13.11 16.76
C HIS A 59 25.16 -12.73 17.93
N SER A 60 25.07 -13.64 18.90
CA SER A 60 24.25 -13.56 20.11
C SER A 60 24.69 -12.41 21.03
N MET A 61 24.12 -11.22 20.85
CA MET A 61 24.12 -10.15 21.85
C MET A 61 22.88 -10.28 22.75
N LYS A 62 22.93 -11.14 23.77
CA LYS A 62 21.75 -11.43 24.62
C LYS A 62 21.69 -10.71 25.98
N SER A 63 22.68 -9.93 26.40
CA SER A 63 22.59 -9.19 27.69
C SER A 63 22.93 -7.70 27.68
N SER A 64 23.54 -7.15 26.62
CA SER A 64 23.86 -5.71 26.52
C SER A 64 23.00 -4.92 25.53
N ALA A 65 22.18 -5.61 24.73
CA ALA A 65 21.40 -5.01 23.64
C ALA A 65 20.42 -3.89 24.07
N PRO A 66 19.68 -3.99 25.20
CA PRO A 66 18.74 -2.93 25.58
C PRO A 66 19.45 -1.60 25.90
N MET A 67 20.62 -1.68 26.53
CA MET A 67 21.38 -0.51 26.97
C MET A 67 22.03 0.20 25.77
N GLN A 68 22.53 -0.55 24.78
CA GLN A 68 23.08 0.01 23.55
C GLN A 68 22.00 0.69 22.70
N THR A 69 20.81 0.10 22.63
CA THR A 69 19.67 0.68 21.91
C THR A 69 19.22 2.02 22.50
N GLN A 70 19.13 2.13 23.84
CA GLN A 70 18.79 3.38 24.49
C GLN A 70 19.85 4.47 24.23
N ILE A 71 21.15 4.12 24.28
CA ILE A 71 22.23 5.06 23.99
C ILE A 71 22.11 5.63 22.57
N ILE A 72 21.79 4.79 21.58
CA ILE A 72 21.61 5.23 20.19
C ILE A 72 20.47 6.26 20.11
N LEU A 73 19.31 5.97 20.69
CA LEU A 73 18.15 6.85 20.62
C LEU A 73 18.33 8.15 21.41
N HIS A 74 19.04 8.10 22.55
CA HIS A 74 19.42 9.31 23.30
C HIS A 74 20.45 10.18 22.59
N SER A 75 21.20 9.63 21.63
CA SER A 75 22.14 10.41 20.82
C SER A 75 21.46 11.23 19.70
N ILE A 76 20.16 11.00 19.46
CA ILE A 76 19.39 11.71 18.45
C ILE A 76 19.05 13.11 18.96
N PRO A 77 19.44 14.18 18.25
CA PRO A 77 19.11 15.55 18.63
C PRO A 77 17.58 15.75 18.75
N PRO A 78 17.11 16.51 19.77
CA PRO A 78 15.67 16.76 19.96
C PRO A 78 14.98 17.34 18.71
N GLU A 79 15.69 18.11 17.89
CA GLU A 79 15.19 18.78 16.70
C GLU A 79 14.75 17.79 15.60
N ILE A 80 15.40 16.61 15.52
CA ILE A 80 15.08 15.57 14.52
C ILE A 80 14.43 14.34 15.14
N LEU A 81 14.31 14.28 16.47
CA LEU A 81 13.79 13.12 17.18
C LEU A 81 12.36 12.78 16.76
N SER A 82 11.47 13.78 16.66
CA SER A 82 10.08 13.55 16.25
C SER A 82 10.01 12.93 14.84
N LYS A 83 10.73 13.49 13.86
CA LYS A 83 10.82 12.92 12.50
C LYS A 83 11.43 11.53 12.50
N THR A 84 12.41 11.27 13.37
CA THR A 84 13.03 9.95 13.49
C THR A 84 12.06 8.91 14.03
N LEU A 85 11.22 9.26 15.03
CA LEU A 85 10.20 8.36 15.54
C LEU A 85 9.11 8.06 14.51
N LEU A 86 8.67 9.06 13.73
CA LEU A 86 7.74 8.86 12.62
C LEU A 86 8.35 7.95 11.54
N PHE A 87 9.63 8.16 11.22
CA PHE A 87 10.38 7.33 10.29
C PHE A 87 10.47 5.87 10.75
N LEU A 88 10.80 5.64 12.01
CA LEU A 88 10.87 4.30 12.59
C LEU A 88 9.49 3.62 12.65
N ALA A 89 8.43 4.36 12.98
CA ALA A 89 7.05 3.86 12.99
C ALA A 89 6.56 3.47 11.57
N MET A 90 6.90 4.27 10.56
CA MET A 90 6.56 3.95 9.18
C MET A 90 7.35 2.75 8.66
N MET A 91 8.64 2.65 8.98
CA MET A 91 9.46 1.47 8.63
C MET A 91 8.97 0.18 9.29
N GLU A 92 8.52 0.24 10.54
CA GLU A 92 8.01 -0.93 11.26
C GLU A 92 6.72 -1.46 10.62
N SER A 93 5.90 -0.56 10.08
CA SER A 93 4.65 -0.91 9.41
C SER A 93 4.83 -1.35 7.96
N ASP A 94 5.82 -0.84 7.22
CA ASP A 94 6.16 -1.34 5.88
C ASP A 94 7.65 -1.26 5.54
N THR A 95 8.31 -2.41 5.49
CA THR A 95 9.74 -2.54 5.14
C THR A 95 10.00 -2.68 3.65
N ARG A 96 8.96 -2.76 2.81
CA ARG A 96 9.10 -3.09 1.38
C ARG A 96 9.46 -1.87 0.53
N TYR A 97 9.18 -0.67 1.05
CA TYR A 97 9.41 0.56 0.33
C TYR A 97 10.87 1.00 0.41
N GLY A 98 11.40 1.48 -0.72
CA GLY A 98 12.70 2.12 -0.77
C GLY A 98 12.83 3.34 0.17
N ALA A 99 14.06 3.78 0.39
CA ALA A 99 14.37 4.95 1.19
C ALA A 99 13.72 6.24 0.64
N MET A 100 13.64 6.36 -0.69
CA MET A 100 12.96 7.48 -1.35
C MET A 100 11.48 7.55 -0.98
N TRP A 101 10.81 6.40 -0.93
CA TRP A 101 9.38 6.32 -0.62
C TRP A 101 9.11 6.78 0.79
N HIS A 102 9.85 6.26 1.77
CA HIS A 102 9.76 6.73 3.15
C HIS A 102 9.99 8.24 3.25
N SER A 103 10.94 8.76 2.49
CA SER A 103 11.21 10.20 2.46
C SER A 103 10.03 10.99 1.89
N ASN A 104 9.42 10.54 0.79
CA ASN A 104 8.24 11.19 0.21
C ASN A 104 7.01 11.07 1.10
N LEU A 105 6.76 9.91 1.71
CA LEU A 105 5.63 9.67 2.62
C LEU A 105 5.72 10.44 3.95
N LEU A 106 6.93 10.85 4.35
CA LEU A 106 7.17 11.61 5.58
C LEU A 106 7.62 13.06 5.32
N SER A 107 7.61 13.47 4.04
CA SER A 107 8.14 14.77 3.60
C SER A 107 9.55 15.09 4.16
N LEU A 108 10.44 14.08 4.21
CA LEU A 108 11.82 14.25 4.67
C LEU A 108 12.68 14.73 3.52
N SER A 109 13.31 15.90 3.67
CA SER A 109 14.34 16.31 2.72
C SER A 109 15.48 15.29 2.69
N GLU A 110 16.23 15.24 1.59
CA GLU A 110 17.36 14.31 1.45
C GLU A 110 18.38 14.46 2.60
N LEU A 111 18.65 15.70 3.03
CA LEU A 111 19.54 15.99 4.16
C LEU A 111 18.99 15.42 5.47
N GLU A 112 17.70 15.58 5.74
CA GLU A 112 17.05 15.04 6.93
C GLU A 112 17.09 13.52 6.93
N PHE A 113 16.73 12.89 5.81
CA PHE A 113 16.77 11.44 5.66
C PHE A 113 18.18 10.88 5.90
N LYS A 114 19.20 11.46 5.25
CA LYS A 114 20.60 11.07 5.43
C LYS A 114 21.07 11.27 6.88
N THR A 115 20.62 12.35 7.53
CA THR A 115 20.93 12.60 8.94
C THR A 115 20.32 11.54 9.83
N ILE A 116 19.04 11.19 9.65
CA ILE A 116 18.35 10.12 10.38
C ILE A 116 19.08 8.79 10.19
N CYS A 117 19.38 8.41 8.94
CA CYS A 117 20.08 7.17 8.63
C CYS A 117 21.50 7.13 9.24
N SER A 118 22.23 8.24 9.20
CA SER A 118 23.55 8.33 9.83
C SER A 118 23.48 8.11 11.35
N ARG A 119 22.50 8.71 12.02
CA ARG A 119 22.27 8.54 13.47
C ARG A 119 21.83 7.12 13.84
N LEU A 120 21.09 6.47 12.95
CA LEU A 120 20.61 5.11 13.13
C LEU A 120 21.53 4.04 12.51
N SER A 121 22.71 4.41 12.01
CA SER A 121 23.59 3.51 11.23
C SER A 121 24.04 2.23 11.97
N ALA A 122 23.94 2.20 13.29
CA ALA A 122 24.21 1.00 14.09
C ALA A 122 23.06 -0.03 14.08
N VAL A 123 21.84 0.37 13.72
CA VAL A 123 20.60 -0.43 13.82
C VAL A 123 19.79 -0.45 12.52
N VAL A 124 20.06 0.49 11.62
CA VAL A 124 19.46 0.60 10.30
C VAL A 124 20.55 0.52 9.24
N HIS A 125 20.36 -0.37 8.28
CA HIS A 125 21.15 -0.48 7.07
C HIS A 125 20.48 0.32 5.97
N PHE A 126 21.16 1.35 5.47
CA PHE A 126 20.78 2.06 4.26
C PHE A 126 21.74 1.66 3.14
N CYS A 127 21.23 0.98 2.11
CA CYS A 127 21.98 0.65 0.92
C CYS A 127 21.54 1.59 -0.19
N ASP A 128 22.37 2.58 -0.49
CA ASP A 128 22.13 3.50 -1.59
C ASP A 128 22.20 2.74 -2.92
N GLN A 129 21.14 2.81 -3.71
CA GLN A 129 21.10 2.26 -5.05
C GLN A 129 20.98 3.42 -6.03
N THR A 130 22.12 3.77 -6.61
CA THR A 130 22.21 4.73 -7.73
C THR A 130 22.16 3.99 -9.06
N GLY A 131 21.14 3.12 -9.20
CA GLY A 131 20.85 2.49 -10.49
C GLY A 131 20.11 3.49 -11.39
N PRO A 132 20.46 3.64 -12.68
CA PRO A 132 19.62 4.38 -13.60
C PRO A 132 18.25 3.67 -13.70
N ILE A 133 17.16 4.41 -13.53
CA ILE A 133 15.84 3.89 -13.91
C ILE A 133 15.92 3.59 -15.41
N PRO A 134 15.50 2.40 -15.88
CA PRO A 134 15.44 2.10 -17.31
C PRO A 134 14.72 3.24 -18.07
N HIS A 135 15.45 3.89 -18.99
CA HIS A 135 15.06 5.13 -19.69
C HIS A 135 13.90 4.98 -20.70
N THR A 136 13.06 3.95 -20.61
CA THR A 136 12.02 3.68 -21.61
C THR A 136 10.71 4.41 -21.38
N VAL A 137 10.62 5.32 -20.40
CA VAL A 137 9.39 6.06 -20.12
C VAL A 137 9.21 7.19 -21.14
N THR A 138 8.23 7.03 -22.03
CA THR A 138 7.92 8.06 -23.03
C THR A 138 7.16 9.21 -22.35
N GLY A 139 7.68 10.43 -22.49
CA GLY A 139 7.40 11.60 -21.62
C GLY A 139 6.00 12.24 -21.68
N HIS A 140 4.92 11.47 -21.71
CA HIS A 140 3.57 12.02 -21.60
C HIS A 140 3.17 12.17 -20.12
N PRO A 141 2.61 13.29 -19.65
CA PRO A 141 2.10 13.41 -18.27
C PRO A 141 1.07 12.35 -17.91
N PHE A 142 0.82 12.13 -16.61
CA PHE A 142 -0.16 11.17 -16.04
C PHE A 142 -1.54 11.16 -16.70
N HIS A 143 -1.92 12.25 -17.39
CA HIS A 143 -3.22 12.51 -18.01
C HIS A 143 -3.61 11.57 -19.16
N TYR A 144 -2.65 10.88 -19.78
CA TYR A 144 -2.94 9.90 -20.81
C TYR A 144 -2.83 8.50 -20.22
N THR A 145 -3.98 7.81 -20.12
CA THR A 145 -4.17 6.38 -19.81
C THR A 145 -2.84 5.67 -19.67
N ASN A 146 -2.30 5.64 -18.44
CA ASN A 146 -0.88 5.39 -18.23
C ASN A 146 -0.59 3.91 -18.37
N THR A 147 -0.45 3.56 -19.63
CA THR A 147 0.00 2.31 -20.19
C THR A 147 1.36 1.87 -19.61
N GLU A 148 2.13 2.77 -19.03
CA GLU A 148 3.45 2.46 -18.48
C GLU A 148 3.47 2.50 -16.94
N ALA A 149 2.40 2.98 -16.29
CA ALA A 149 2.32 3.16 -14.83
C ALA A 149 2.69 1.90 -14.04
N PRO A 150 2.18 0.69 -14.32
CA PRO A 150 2.54 -0.49 -13.51
C PRO A 150 4.02 -0.89 -13.63
N LEU A 151 4.61 -0.76 -14.82
CA LEU A 151 6.02 -1.10 -15.07
C LEU A 151 6.95 -0.07 -14.43
N VAL A 152 6.57 1.20 -14.52
CA VAL A 152 7.27 2.29 -13.86
C VAL A 152 7.10 2.18 -12.35
N GLU A 153 5.91 1.84 -11.84
CA GLU A 153 5.65 1.63 -10.42
C GLU A 153 6.55 0.53 -9.86
N SER A 154 6.65 -0.66 -10.46
CA SER A 154 7.52 -1.71 -9.92
C SER A 154 8.99 -1.27 -9.90
N SER A 155 9.43 -0.58 -10.95
CA SER A 155 10.80 -0.07 -11.06
C SER A 155 11.07 1.04 -10.04
N VAL A 156 10.16 1.98 -9.88
CA VAL A 156 10.23 3.09 -8.92
C VAL A 156 10.09 2.59 -7.49
N THR A 157 9.28 1.56 -7.24
CA THR A 157 9.07 1.02 -5.88
C THR A 157 10.33 0.37 -5.33
N HIS A 158 11.06 -0.34 -6.18
CA HIS A 158 12.22 -1.15 -5.75
C HIS A 158 13.58 -0.54 -6.06
N LEU A 159 13.72 0.27 -7.10
CA LEU A 159 15.04 0.73 -7.58
C LEU A 159 15.39 2.15 -7.14
N LEU A 160 14.40 2.94 -6.71
CA LEU A 160 14.61 4.36 -6.50
C LEU A 160 15.04 4.70 -5.07
N GLY A 161 16.25 5.27 -4.98
CA GLY A 161 16.81 5.88 -3.78
C GLY A 161 17.35 4.90 -2.75
N GLY A 162 17.49 3.62 -3.11
CA GLY A 162 18.07 2.60 -2.25
C GLY A 162 17.06 1.88 -1.36
N SER A 163 17.56 0.83 -0.69
CA SER A 163 16.80 0.03 0.26
C SER A 163 17.16 0.38 1.69
N ILE A 164 16.18 0.31 2.58
CA ILE A 164 16.39 0.53 4.02
C ILE A 164 15.83 -0.63 4.83
N SER A 165 16.60 -1.14 5.77
CA SER A 165 16.20 -2.30 6.59
C SER A 165 16.80 -2.22 7.99
N PHE A 166 16.14 -2.83 8.97
CA PHE A 166 16.74 -3.02 10.29
C PHE A 166 17.81 -4.12 10.25
N TYR A 167 18.95 -3.90 10.90
CA TYR A 167 19.96 -4.97 11.08
C TYR A 167 19.45 -6.07 12.00
N HIS A 168 18.66 -5.70 13.01
CA HIS A 168 18.27 -6.60 14.07
C HIS A 168 16.79 -6.45 14.40
N LYS A 169 16.04 -7.54 14.30
CA LYS A 169 14.63 -7.62 14.75
C LYS A 169 14.47 -7.16 16.21
N SER A 170 15.48 -7.40 17.06
CA SER A 170 15.46 -6.99 18.47
C SER A 170 15.36 -5.48 18.69
N PHE A 171 15.79 -4.67 17.72
CA PHE A 171 15.61 -3.21 17.77
C PHE A 171 14.15 -2.83 17.53
N CYS A 172 13.51 -3.41 16.52
CA CYS A 172 12.06 -3.25 16.29
C CYS A 172 11.25 -3.71 17.51
N ASP A 173 11.56 -4.90 18.02
CA ASP A 173 10.90 -5.46 19.21
C ASP A 173 11.09 -4.57 20.45
N PHE A 174 12.21 -3.84 20.54
CA PHE A 174 12.43 -2.84 21.58
C PHE A 174 11.53 -1.61 21.38
N LEU A 175 11.48 -1.07 20.16
CA LEU A 175 10.69 0.12 19.84
C LEU A 175 9.18 -0.11 20.02
N GLY A 176 8.68 -1.33 19.79
CA GLY A 176 7.28 -1.69 20.01
C GLY A 176 6.91 -1.95 21.48
N ASP A 177 7.89 -2.11 22.37
CA ASP A 177 7.64 -2.42 23.79
C ASP A 177 7.67 -1.14 24.64
N PRO A 178 6.51 -0.64 25.13
CA PRO A 178 6.44 0.58 25.92
C PRO A 178 7.20 0.51 27.24
N MET A 179 7.37 -0.69 27.83
CA MET A 179 8.10 -0.87 29.07
C MET A 179 9.62 -0.74 28.87
N ARG A 180 10.11 -1.08 27.67
CA ARG A 180 11.55 -1.06 27.36
C ARG A 180 11.99 0.25 26.72
N SER A 181 11.20 0.79 25.79
CA SER A 181 11.56 1.97 25.00
C SER A 181 11.03 3.28 25.56
N SER A 182 10.07 3.25 26.50
CA SER A 182 9.53 4.43 27.18
C SER A 182 9.13 5.52 26.18
N THR A 183 9.77 6.69 26.22
CA THR A 183 9.48 7.84 25.34
C THR A 183 9.83 7.61 23.87
N PHE A 184 10.59 6.56 23.55
CA PHE A 184 10.92 6.18 22.17
C PHE A 184 9.99 5.11 21.60
N CYS A 185 8.97 4.69 22.35
CA CYS A 185 8.03 3.67 21.91
C CYS A 185 7.26 4.14 20.67
N ILE A 186 7.48 3.49 19.53
CA ILE A 186 6.79 3.81 18.28
C ILE A 186 5.33 3.37 18.31
N ALA A 187 5.02 2.34 19.09
CA ALA A 187 3.66 1.87 19.36
C ALA A 187 2.89 2.76 20.36
N SER A 188 3.50 3.84 20.85
CA SER A 188 2.84 4.76 21.76
C SER A 188 1.73 5.53 21.04
N GLN A 189 0.66 5.82 21.77
CA GLN A 189 -0.47 6.62 21.28
C GLN A 189 -0.02 7.98 20.73
N THR A 190 0.98 8.60 21.34
CA THR A 190 1.54 9.89 20.89
C THR A 190 2.16 9.78 19.51
N VAL A 191 2.99 8.76 19.26
CA VAL A 191 3.64 8.57 17.95
C VAL A 191 2.61 8.20 16.89
N HIS A 192 1.66 7.30 17.19
CA HIS A 192 0.59 6.95 16.25
C HIS A 192 -0.29 8.14 15.88
N ASN A 193 -0.70 8.95 16.85
CA ASN A 193 -1.48 10.16 16.58
C ASN A 193 -0.70 11.19 15.75
N ALA A 194 0.60 11.35 16.02
CA ALA A 194 1.46 12.23 15.25
C ALA A 194 1.64 11.72 13.80
N LEU A 195 1.84 10.41 13.62
CA LEU A 195 1.96 9.78 12.32
C LEU A 195 0.65 9.89 11.53
N PHE A 196 -0.49 9.59 12.15
CA PHE A 196 -1.80 9.72 11.53
C PHE A 196 -2.01 11.15 11.01
N LYS A 197 -1.79 12.14 11.88
CA LYS A 197 -1.97 13.54 11.54
C LYS A 197 -1.06 13.94 10.38
N HIS A 198 0.22 13.57 10.45
CA HIS A 198 1.20 13.86 9.41
C HIS A 198 0.82 13.23 8.06
N CYS A 199 0.51 11.94 8.05
CA CYS A 199 0.11 11.23 6.83
C CYS A 199 -1.14 11.85 6.21
N LEU A 200 -2.11 12.25 7.03
CA LEU A 200 -3.36 12.82 6.54
C LEU A 200 -3.18 14.24 5.99
N GLU A 201 -2.38 15.08 6.66
CA GLU A 201 -2.03 16.41 6.15
C GLU A 201 -1.32 16.32 4.80
N LEU A 202 -0.38 15.37 4.68
CA LEU A 202 0.34 15.14 3.43
C LEU A 202 -0.56 14.55 2.33
N HIS A 203 -1.45 13.62 2.70
CA HIS A 203 -2.48 13.08 1.80
C HIS A 203 -3.34 14.20 1.22
N ILE A 204 -3.87 15.08 2.07
CA ILE A 204 -4.68 16.24 1.64
C ILE A 204 -3.88 17.13 0.70
N LYS A 205 -2.63 17.47 1.05
CA LYS A 205 -1.74 18.28 0.20
C LYS A 205 -1.51 17.65 -1.18
N TYR A 206 -1.27 16.35 -1.25
CA TYR A 206 -1.09 15.65 -2.53
C TYR A 206 -2.39 15.62 -3.33
N GLN A 207 -3.51 15.37 -2.67
CA GLN A 207 -4.84 15.34 -3.28
C GLN A 207 -5.24 16.70 -3.86
N GLU A 208 -4.86 17.81 -3.24
CA GLU A 208 -5.09 19.17 -3.76
C GLU A 208 -4.39 19.40 -5.09
N SER A 209 -3.32 18.65 -5.39
CA SER A 209 -2.62 18.79 -6.67
C SER A 209 -3.35 18.16 -7.84
N TYR A 210 -4.44 17.44 -7.59
CA TYR A 210 -5.24 16.79 -8.61
C TYR A 210 -6.64 17.42 -8.71
N CYS A 211 -7.17 17.49 -9.92
CA CYS A 211 -8.57 17.75 -10.19
C CYS A 211 -9.20 16.61 -11.00
N LEU A 212 -10.53 16.54 -10.97
CA LEU A 212 -11.29 15.62 -11.79
C LEU A 212 -11.84 16.40 -12.98
N ASP A 213 -11.53 15.94 -14.19
CA ASP A 213 -12.12 16.40 -15.44
C ASP A 213 -12.99 15.26 -15.99
N GLY A 214 -14.29 15.31 -15.68
CA GLY A 214 -15.18 14.17 -15.87
C GLY A 214 -14.75 12.98 -15.03
N THR A 215 -14.38 11.88 -15.69
CA THR A 215 -13.84 10.66 -15.05
C THR A 215 -12.31 10.62 -15.03
N HIS A 216 -11.64 11.62 -15.61
CA HIS A 216 -10.18 11.63 -15.71
C HIS A 216 -9.55 12.41 -14.56
N LEU A 217 -8.44 11.88 -14.03
CA LEU A 217 -7.63 12.57 -13.05
C LEU A 217 -6.57 13.44 -13.75
N THR A 218 -6.62 14.74 -13.50
CA THR A 218 -5.68 15.71 -14.04
C THR A 218 -4.95 16.49 -12.95
N LEU A 219 -3.82 17.11 -13.27
CA LEU A 219 -3.11 18.00 -12.35
C LEU A 219 -3.90 19.30 -12.31
N MET A 220 -4.04 19.87 -11.12
CA MET A 220 -4.84 21.08 -10.95
C MET A 220 -4.20 22.25 -11.74
N PRO A 221 -4.99 23.04 -12.49
CA PRO A 221 -4.45 24.20 -13.20
C PRO A 221 -3.71 25.15 -12.26
N GLY A 222 -2.51 25.58 -12.66
CA GLY A 222 -1.66 26.47 -11.87
C GLY A 222 -0.90 25.80 -10.73
N PHE A 223 -1.05 24.48 -10.52
CA PHE A 223 -0.14 23.76 -9.66
C PHE A 223 1.21 23.57 -10.37
N PRO A 224 2.33 23.69 -9.63
CA PRO A 224 3.64 23.34 -10.16
C PRO A 224 3.69 21.86 -10.55
N ASP A 225 4.78 21.48 -11.21
CA ASP A 225 5.08 20.08 -11.49
C ASP A 225 5.04 19.21 -10.21
N SER A 226 4.85 17.91 -10.38
CA SER A 226 4.77 16.95 -9.27
C SER A 226 6.04 16.98 -8.43
N ALA A 227 7.18 17.26 -9.08
CA ALA A 227 8.50 17.38 -8.45
C ALA A 227 8.50 18.35 -7.27
N SER A 228 7.83 19.51 -7.39
CA SER A 228 7.86 20.56 -6.35
C SER A 228 7.25 20.14 -5.01
N SER A 229 6.44 19.08 -5.00
CA SER A 229 5.75 18.57 -3.81
C SER A 229 6.36 17.32 -3.22
N LEU A 230 7.26 16.66 -3.97
CA LEU A 230 8.00 15.50 -3.53
C LEU A 230 9.26 15.95 -2.78
N SER A 231 9.62 15.24 -1.73
CA SER A 231 10.87 15.51 -1.01
C SER A 231 12.09 14.92 -1.70
N TYR A 232 11.85 13.91 -2.54
CA TYR A 232 12.86 13.27 -3.35
C TYR A 232 12.31 13.09 -4.77
N PRO A 233 12.28 14.16 -5.57
CA PRO A 233 11.80 14.10 -6.95
C PRO A 233 12.81 13.43 -7.88
N HIS A 234 12.31 12.76 -8.90
CA HIS A 234 13.04 12.33 -10.08
C HIS A 234 13.17 13.48 -11.10
N THR A 235 14.07 13.34 -12.07
CA THR A 235 14.28 14.35 -13.13
C THR A 235 13.20 14.36 -14.21
N ASN A 236 12.36 13.32 -14.25
CA ASN A 236 11.28 13.15 -15.21
C ASN A 236 9.93 13.39 -14.53
N GLU A 237 9.17 14.36 -15.01
CA GLU A 237 7.88 14.73 -14.43
C GLU A 237 6.83 13.62 -14.50
N HIS A 238 6.83 12.79 -15.54
CA HIS A 238 5.95 11.63 -15.58
C HIS A 238 6.22 10.67 -14.41
N VAL A 239 7.51 10.37 -14.16
CA VAL A 239 7.92 9.54 -13.03
C VAL A 239 7.51 10.18 -11.71
N ASN A 240 7.68 11.50 -11.56
CA ASN A 240 7.23 12.23 -10.37
C ASN A 240 5.72 12.15 -10.16
N SER A 241 4.94 12.27 -11.24
CA SER A 241 3.48 12.16 -11.15
C SER A 241 3.03 10.78 -10.68
N ILE A 242 3.71 9.70 -11.14
CA ILE A 242 3.47 8.33 -10.66
C ILE A 242 3.86 8.19 -9.19
N ILE A 243 5.05 8.67 -8.80
CA ILE A 243 5.52 8.64 -7.40
C ILE A 243 4.49 9.32 -6.50
N LYS A 244 4.02 10.51 -6.89
CA LYS A 244 3.07 11.29 -6.12
C LYS A 244 1.70 10.62 -6.04
N ALA A 245 1.19 10.09 -7.14
CA ALA A 245 -0.08 9.36 -7.18
C ALA A 245 -0.03 8.12 -6.28
N LYS A 246 1.06 7.33 -6.37
CA LYS A 246 1.25 6.17 -5.50
C LYS A 246 1.45 6.56 -4.04
N ALA A 247 2.20 7.61 -3.75
CA ALA A 247 2.39 8.10 -2.39
C ALA A 247 1.04 8.53 -1.78
N LEU A 248 0.19 9.20 -2.56
CA LEU A 248 -1.18 9.53 -2.14
C LEU A 248 -2.00 8.27 -1.81
N ASP A 249 -1.94 7.25 -2.66
CA ASP A 249 -2.63 5.98 -2.43
C ASP A 249 -2.13 5.22 -1.18
N VAL A 250 -0.81 5.19 -0.98
CA VAL A 250 -0.18 4.59 0.19
C VAL A 250 -0.55 5.35 1.47
N LEU A 251 -0.46 6.69 1.45
CA LEU A 251 -0.87 7.54 2.57
C LEU A 251 -2.34 7.31 2.93
N HIS A 252 -3.20 7.12 1.93
CA HIS A 252 -4.61 6.85 2.17
C HIS A 252 -4.81 5.56 2.96
N ASN A 253 -4.21 4.46 2.49
CA ASN A 253 -4.27 3.16 3.16
C ASN A 253 -3.67 3.23 4.57
N TYR A 254 -2.55 3.94 4.74
CA TYR A 254 -1.96 4.20 6.06
C TYR A 254 -2.88 4.96 6.99
N CYS A 255 -3.53 6.02 6.52
CA CYS A 255 -4.49 6.77 7.34
C CYS A 255 -5.65 5.87 7.78
N LEU A 256 -6.20 5.04 6.88
CA LEU A 256 -7.26 4.09 7.23
C LEU A 256 -6.79 3.10 8.31
N LEU A 257 -5.61 2.51 8.13
CA LEU A 257 -4.98 1.64 9.12
C LEU A 257 -4.79 2.34 10.47
N LEU A 258 -4.22 3.54 10.46
CA LEU A 258 -3.97 4.33 11.68
C LEU A 258 -5.28 4.75 12.37
N ALA A 259 -6.36 4.96 11.62
CA ALA A 259 -7.69 5.27 12.18
C ALA A 259 -8.26 4.12 13.03
N LEU A 260 -7.83 2.89 12.76
CA LEU A 260 -8.32 1.67 13.39
C LEU A 260 -7.57 1.34 14.68
N PHE A 261 -6.47 2.04 14.97
CA PHE A 261 -5.70 1.74 16.17
C PHE A 261 -6.52 2.00 17.44
N PRO A 262 -6.51 1.05 18.40
CA PRO A 262 -7.08 1.31 19.70
C PRO A 262 -6.31 2.47 20.31
N ASN A 263 -7.03 3.52 20.70
CA ASN A 263 -6.52 4.78 21.23
C ASN A 263 -6.14 5.86 20.21
N THR A 264 -6.46 5.72 18.91
CA THR A 264 -6.41 6.89 18.03
C THR A 264 -7.29 7.99 18.61
N ASN A 265 -6.75 9.22 18.72
CA ASN A 265 -7.48 10.35 19.30
C ASN A 265 -8.84 10.47 18.59
N SER A 266 -9.94 10.49 19.33
CA SER A 266 -11.30 10.49 18.77
C SER A 266 -11.58 11.67 17.85
N GLN A 267 -10.78 12.73 17.92
CA GLN A 267 -10.83 13.84 16.99
C GLN A 267 -10.12 13.50 15.67
N LEU A 268 -8.99 12.79 15.65
CA LEU A 268 -8.24 12.60 14.40
C LEU A 268 -9.06 12.01 13.23
N PRO A 269 -9.98 11.05 13.44
CA PRO A 269 -10.85 10.57 12.37
C PRO A 269 -11.76 11.64 11.74
N TRP A 270 -12.14 12.72 12.46
CA TRP A 270 -12.98 13.78 11.87
C TRP A 270 -12.26 14.47 10.70
N LEU A 271 -10.93 14.42 10.65
CA LEU A 271 -10.15 14.99 9.57
C LEU A 271 -10.37 14.26 8.22
N PHE A 272 -10.88 13.01 8.23
CA PHE A 272 -11.28 12.32 6.99
C PHE A 272 -12.42 13.03 6.25
N GLN A 273 -13.13 13.96 6.88
CA GLN A 273 -14.15 14.78 6.20
C GLN A 273 -13.55 15.63 5.06
N HIS A 274 -12.24 15.90 5.09
CA HIS A 274 -11.55 16.65 4.04
C HIS A 274 -11.01 15.76 2.91
N VAL A 275 -10.96 14.45 3.13
CA VAL A 275 -10.49 13.47 2.14
C VAL A 275 -11.50 13.33 1.01
N ASP A 276 -10.98 13.31 -0.21
CA ASP A 276 -11.72 13.08 -1.44
C ASP A 276 -11.54 11.63 -1.87
N PHE A 277 -12.42 10.76 -1.35
CA PHE A 277 -12.38 9.33 -1.63
C PHE A 277 -12.62 9.05 -3.12
N HIS A 278 -13.32 9.94 -3.82
CA HIS A 278 -13.50 9.84 -5.26
C HIS A 278 -12.16 10.02 -5.99
N LYS A 279 -11.40 11.09 -5.73
CA LYS A 279 -10.06 11.28 -6.33
C LYS A 279 -9.13 10.12 -6.02
N GLN A 280 -9.15 9.65 -4.78
CA GLN A 280 -8.35 8.52 -4.36
C GLN A 280 -8.68 7.23 -5.13
N LEU A 281 -9.97 6.92 -5.31
CA LEU A 281 -10.40 5.79 -6.12
C LEU A 281 -9.96 5.93 -7.58
N GLN A 282 -10.04 7.14 -8.15
CA GLN A 282 -9.58 7.40 -9.52
C GLN A 282 -8.06 7.23 -9.69
N ILE A 283 -7.26 7.64 -8.71
CA ILE A 283 -5.82 7.39 -8.68
C ILE A 283 -5.55 5.89 -8.73
N ARG A 284 -6.21 5.14 -7.85
CA ARG A 284 -6.07 3.69 -7.78
C ARG A 284 -6.43 3.04 -9.12
N ILE A 285 -7.61 3.35 -9.66
CA ILE A 285 -8.06 2.87 -10.96
C ILE A 285 -7.02 3.19 -12.06
N SER A 286 -6.50 4.41 -12.08
CA SER A 286 -5.52 4.85 -13.09
C SER A 286 -4.17 4.13 -13.00
N MET A 287 -3.74 3.76 -11.78
CA MET A 287 -2.52 2.99 -11.56
C MET A 287 -2.65 1.53 -11.99
N PHE A 288 -3.87 0.98 -11.97
CA PHE A 288 -4.10 -0.46 -12.12
C PHE A 288 -4.77 -0.90 -13.43
N LEU A 289 -5.39 0.02 -14.17
CA LEU A 289 -6.23 -0.28 -15.35
C LEU A 289 -5.54 -0.98 -16.53
N LYS A 290 -4.22 -1.23 -16.47
CA LYS A 290 -3.50 -1.86 -17.57
C LYS A 290 -3.20 -3.35 -17.43
N VAL A 291 -3.63 -4.01 -16.35
CA VAL A 291 -3.26 -5.42 -16.17
C VAL A 291 -3.97 -6.36 -17.14
N VAL A 292 -5.26 -6.20 -17.51
CA VAL A 292 -5.88 -7.11 -18.48
C VAL A 292 -7.03 -6.47 -19.26
N GLY A 293 -7.04 -6.69 -20.57
CA GLY A 293 -8.18 -6.40 -21.43
C GLY A 293 -9.48 -6.96 -20.85
N GLY A 294 -10.37 -6.06 -20.46
CA GLY A 294 -11.80 -6.31 -20.24
C GLY A 294 -12.23 -7.06 -18.97
N VAL A 295 -11.36 -7.77 -18.24
CA VAL A 295 -11.83 -8.76 -17.22
C VAL A 295 -11.24 -8.61 -15.80
N GLN A 296 -10.33 -7.66 -15.51
CA GLN A 296 -9.64 -7.61 -14.20
C GLN A 296 -9.93 -6.42 -13.27
N LEU A 297 -10.95 -5.60 -13.54
CA LEU A 297 -11.33 -4.52 -12.60
C LEU A 297 -11.80 -5.06 -11.22
N PHE A 298 -12.17 -6.34 -11.15
CA PHE A 298 -12.78 -6.99 -9.98
C PHE A 298 -11.79 -7.39 -8.86
N TRP A 299 -10.50 -7.59 -9.19
CA TRP A 299 -9.54 -8.22 -8.26
C TRP A 299 -8.79 -7.26 -7.35
N LEU A 300 -8.88 -5.96 -7.62
CA LEU A 300 -7.88 -5.01 -7.15
C LEU A 300 -8.35 -4.15 -5.97
N LEU A 301 -9.65 -3.91 -5.89
CA LEU A 301 -10.30 -3.23 -4.76
C LEU A 301 -10.60 -4.19 -3.62
N SER A 302 -10.78 -5.47 -3.96
CA SER A 302 -10.93 -6.55 -3.00
C SER A 302 -9.60 -6.83 -2.30
N HIS A 303 -8.44 -6.70 -2.96
CA HIS A 303 -7.13 -7.06 -2.42
C HIS A 303 -6.62 -6.21 -1.23
N ASP A 304 -6.82 -4.89 -1.22
CA ASP A 304 -6.34 -4.04 -0.10
C ASP A 304 -7.18 -4.21 1.17
N PHE A 305 -8.49 -4.41 1.02
CA PHE A 305 -9.32 -4.77 2.16
C PHE A 305 -9.18 -6.25 2.52
N LEU A 306 -9.00 -7.15 1.53
CA LEU A 306 -8.64 -8.53 1.78
C LEU A 306 -7.29 -8.66 2.45
N SER A 307 -6.28 -7.85 2.17
CA SER A 307 -5.00 -7.91 2.90
C SER A 307 -5.16 -7.43 4.35
N LEU A 308 -6.13 -6.53 4.62
CA LEU A 308 -6.62 -6.24 5.98
C LEU A 308 -7.41 -7.41 6.61
N PHE A 309 -8.00 -8.31 5.82
CA PHE A 309 -8.83 -9.44 6.28
C PHE A 309 -8.15 -10.81 6.24
N ASN A 310 -7.11 -10.96 5.43
CA ASN A 310 -6.42 -12.19 5.05
C ASN A 310 -4.98 -12.04 5.50
N ASP A 311 -4.84 -11.97 6.82
CA ASP A 311 -3.57 -12.20 7.51
C ASP A 311 -3.00 -13.51 6.96
N GLY A 312 -1.87 -13.43 6.22
CA GLY A 312 -1.20 -14.52 5.50
C GLY A 312 -0.76 -15.71 6.37
N THR A 313 -1.28 -15.80 7.59
CA THR A 313 -1.19 -16.87 8.57
C THR A 313 -2.34 -17.90 8.46
N GLY A 314 -3.24 -17.76 7.49
CA GLY A 314 -4.39 -18.67 7.37
C GLY A 314 -5.43 -18.46 8.48
N VAL A 315 -5.56 -17.22 8.97
CA VAL A 315 -6.51 -16.85 10.01
C VAL A 315 -7.94 -17.05 9.50
N GLN A 316 -8.73 -17.80 10.28
CA GLN A 316 -10.13 -18.03 9.99
C GLN A 316 -10.89 -16.70 9.99
N PHE A 317 -11.57 -16.41 8.87
CA PHE A 317 -12.38 -15.21 8.60
C PHE A 317 -13.41 -14.79 9.67
N LYS A 318 -13.66 -15.59 10.71
CA LYS A 318 -14.93 -15.61 11.46
C LYS A 318 -15.32 -14.32 12.20
N GLU A 319 -14.40 -13.42 12.57
CA GLU A 319 -14.76 -12.23 13.38
C GLU A 319 -14.03 -10.93 13.02
N HIS A 320 -12.85 -11.00 12.42
CA HIS A 320 -12.01 -9.82 12.17
C HIS A 320 -12.68 -8.79 11.23
N PRO A 321 -13.37 -9.20 10.16
CA PRO A 321 -13.87 -8.24 9.19
C PRO A 321 -14.99 -7.33 9.70
N LEU A 322 -15.94 -7.89 10.45
CA LEU A 322 -17.08 -7.14 10.97
C LEU A 322 -16.65 -6.14 12.04
N LYS A 323 -15.70 -6.54 12.91
CA LYS A 323 -15.10 -5.63 13.91
C LYS A 323 -14.38 -4.46 13.24
N LEU A 324 -13.66 -4.71 12.13
CA LEU A 324 -13.03 -3.65 11.35
C LEU A 324 -14.06 -2.67 10.81
N VAL A 325 -15.14 -3.17 10.21
CA VAL A 325 -16.23 -2.37 9.64
C VAL A 325 -16.91 -1.53 10.72
N GLU A 326 -17.18 -2.10 11.89
CA GLU A 326 -17.71 -1.36 13.03
C GLU A 326 -16.75 -0.24 13.48
N GLN A 327 -15.44 -0.47 13.47
CA GLN A 327 -14.45 0.53 13.86
C GLN A 327 -14.39 1.70 12.86
N ILE A 328 -14.32 1.43 11.55
CA ILE A 328 -14.36 2.50 10.54
C ILE A 328 -15.70 3.24 10.53
N GLN A 329 -16.81 2.57 10.85
CA GLN A 329 -18.12 3.20 10.99
C GLN A 329 -18.16 4.11 12.23
N LYS A 330 -17.65 3.66 13.38
CA LYS A 330 -17.51 4.47 14.60
C LYS A 330 -16.59 5.67 14.39
N ALA A 331 -15.58 5.52 13.54
CA ALA A 331 -14.68 6.59 13.13
C ALA A 331 -15.34 7.60 12.14
N GLY A 332 -16.56 7.32 11.68
CA GLY A 332 -17.29 8.18 10.74
C GLY A 332 -16.74 8.18 9.31
N ILE A 333 -15.87 7.22 8.98
CA ILE A 333 -15.24 7.08 7.67
C ILE A 333 -16.23 6.48 6.67
N VAL A 334 -17.02 5.52 7.13
CA VAL A 334 -18.08 4.87 6.36
C VAL A 334 -19.44 5.01 7.05
N GLN A 335 -20.50 5.01 6.24
CA GLN A 335 -21.88 5.00 6.69
C GLN A 335 -22.66 3.93 5.93
N PRO A 336 -23.50 3.12 6.59
CA PRO A 336 -24.36 2.17 5.90
C PRO A 336 -25.21 2.88 4.83
N TYR A 337 -25.25 2.31 3.64
CA TYR A 337 -26.08 2.83 2.56
C TYR A 337 -27.44 2.13 2.58
N HIS A 338 -28.49 2.87 2.93
CA HIS A 338 -29.82 2.31 3.19
C HIS A 338 -30.76 2.29 1.98
N ASN A 339 -30.40 2.94 0.86
CA ASN A 339 -31.22 2.80 -0.35
C ASN A 339 -31.03 1.38 -0.87
N GLY A 340 -32.15 0.67 -1.03
CA GLY A 340 -32.16 -0.76 -1.25
C GLY A 340 -31.31 -1.16 -2.45
N PHE A 341 -30.47 -2.18 -2.26
CA PHE A 341 -29.81 -2.92 -3.34
C PHE A 341 -30.78 -3.17 -4.50
N SER A 342 -30.32 -2.96 -5.74
CA SER A 342 -31.11 -3.40 -6.89
C SER A 342 -31.45 -4.88 -6.76
N SER A 343 -32.61 -5.26 -7.29
CA SER A 343 -33.00 -6.66 -7.40
C SER A 343 -31.96 -7.49 -8.17
N GLN A 344 -31.20 -6.86 -9.06
CA GLN A 344 -30.10 -7.46 -9.80
C GLN A 344 -28.98 -7.90 -8.87
N LEU A 345 -28.46 -7.03 -8.00
CA LEU A 345 -27.38 -7.44 -7.09
C LEU A 345 -27.83 -8.62 -6.23
N LYS A 346 -29.00 -8.53 -5.59
CA LYS A 346 -29.57 -9.64 -4.78
C LYS A 346 -29.60 -10.98 -5.52
N SER A 347 -29.85 -10.97 -6.83
CA SER A 347 -29.88 -12.19 -7.65
C SER A 347 -28.49 -12.79 -7.90
N PHE A 348 -27.45 -11.96 -8.03
CA PHE A 348 -26.06 -12.42 -8.14
C PHE A 348 -25.54 -13.01 -6.82
N LEU A 349 -25.91 -12.40 -5.69
CA LEU A 349 -25.47 -12.80 -4.34
C LEU A 349 -25.94 -14.21 -3.95
N HIS A 350 -27.13 -14.61 -4.40
CA HIS A 350 -27.72 -15.89 -4.03
C HIS A 350 -27.31 -17.07 -4.92
N HIS A 351 -26.55 -16.82 -5.99
CA HIS A 351 -26.32 -17.85 -7.01
C HIS A 351 -25.19 -18.85 -6.66
N LYS A 352 -24.32 -18.52 -5.70
CA LYS A 352 -23.14 -19.34 -5.33
C LYS A 352 -23.09 -19.79 -3.87
N SER A 353 -23.69 -19.07 -2.92
CA SER A 353 -23.61 -19.41 -1.50
C SER A 353 -24.66 -20.45 -1.11
N GLN A 354 -24.23 -21.63 -0.64
CA GLN A 354 -25.14 -22.55 0.08
C GLN A 354 -25.41 -22.08 1.52
N GLY A 355 -24.88 -20.93 1.94
CA GLY A 355 -25.12 -20.28 3.23
C GLY A 355 -25.83 -18.93 3.09
N GLN A 356 -26.07 -18.25 4.22
CA GLN A 356 -26.44 -16.83 4.24
C GLN A 356 -25.14 -16.01 4.29
N PRO A 357 -24.66 -15.45 3.17
CA PRO A 357 -23.45 -14.64 3.18
C PRO A 357 -23.71 -13.33 3.95
N VAL A 358 -22.67 -12.81 4.59
CA VAL A 358 -22.74 -11.50 5.24
C VAL A 358 -22.31 -10.45 4.23
N THR A 359 -23.17 -9.47 4.00
CA THR A 359 -22.95 -8.42 3.00
C THR A 359 -22.92 -7.06 3.66
N GLY A 360 -22.17 -6.14 3.07
CA GLY A 360 -22.13 -4.75 3.48
C GLY A 360 -22.12 -3.81 2.28
N LEU A 361 -22.97 -2.79 2.29
CA LEU A 361 -22.90 -1.68 1.35
C LEU A 361 -22.82 -0.38 2.13
N TYR A 362 -21.76 0.36 1.87
CA TYR A 362 -21.39 1.54 2.61
C TYR A 362 -21.12 2.70 1.65
N ARG A 363 -21.44 3.91 2.10
CA ARG A 363 -20.87 5.13 1.55
C ARG A 363 -19.61 5.47 2.35
N MET A 364 -18.50 5.67 1.66
CA MET A 364 -17.23 6.09 2.24
C MET A 364 -16.97 7.56 1.91
N GLY A 365 -16.72 8.40 2.92
CA GLY A 365 -16.61 9.85 2.75
C GLY A 365 -17.96 10.58 2.67
N ASN A 366 -17.93 11.88 2.35
CA ASN A 366 -19.10 12.77 2.43
C ASN A 366 -19.41 13.48 1.12
N GLY A 367 -20.71 13.62 0.80
CA GLY A 367 -21.19 14.42 -0.33
C GLY A 367 -20.60 13.98 -1.67
N LEU A 368 -20.17 14.95 -2.49
CA LEU A 368 -19.59 14.73 -3.82
C LEU A 368 -18.19 14.06 -3.79
N LYS A 369 -17.58 13.99 -2.60
CA LYS A 369 -16.28 13.35 -2.35
C LYS A 369 -16.40 11.90 -1.92
N SER A 370 -17.63 11.37 -1.88
CA SER A 370 -17.90 10.03 -1.41
C SER A 370 -17.82 8.99 -2.52
N THR A 371 -17.67 7.75 -2.10
CA THR A 371 -17.67 6.56 -2.95
C THR A 371 -18.52 5.48 -2.30
N PHE A 372 -18.86 4.43 -3.06
CA PHE A 372 -19.62 3.28 -2.61
C PHE A 372 -18.72 2.07 -2.48
N TRP A 373 -18.69 1.49 -1.29
CA TRP A 373 -17.94 0.28 -1.01
C TRP A 373 -18.90 -0.85 -0.67
N TYR A 374 -18.85 -1.89 -1.49
CA TYR A 374 -19.61 -3.11 -1.33
C TYR A 374 -18.70 -4.29 -1.03
N TRP A 375 -19.14 -5.18 -0.16
CA TRP A 375 -18.48 -6.45 0.09
C TRP A 375 -19.47 -7.54 0.51
N GLU A 376 -19.06 -8.79 0.31
CA GLU A 376 -19.73 -10.01 0.73
C GLU A 376 -18.69 -11.00 1.25
N ILE A 377 -19.02 -11.68 2.36
CA ILE A 377 -18.24 -12.78 2.92
C ILE A 377 -19.14 -14.01 3.09
N ASP A 378 -18.75 -15.12 2.47
CA ASP A 378 -19.30 -16.44 2.76
C ASP A 378 -18.29 -17.21 3.63
N PHE A 379 -18.54 -17.24 4.94
CA PHE A 379 -17.69 -17.96 5.90
C PHE A 379 -17.69 -19.48 5.71
N LYS A 380 -18.74 -20.05 5.11
CA LYS A 380 -18.84 -21.49 4.87
C LYS A 380 -17.98 -21.89 3.69
N LEU A 381 -17.94 -21.06 2.65
CA LEU A 381 -17.12 -21.26 1.46
C LEU A 381 -15.71 -20.67 1.57
N GLY A 382 -15.43 -19.87 2.61
CA GLY A 382 -14.17 -19.14 2.75
C GLY A 382 -13.98 -18.11 1.63
N HIS A 383 -15.08 -17.51 1.17
CA HIS A 383 -15.12 -16.65 -0.01
C HIS A 383 -15.36 -15.19 0.40
N PHE A 384 -14.62 -14.27 -0.24
CA PHE A 384 -14.82 -12.83 -0.14
C PHE A 384 -14.93 -12.25 -1.55
N GLN A 385 -15.89 -11.35 -1.75
CA GLN A 385 -16.01 -10.55 -2.96
C GLN A 385 -16.45 -9.13 -2.62
N GLY A 386 -16.15 -8.15 -3.46
CA GLY A 386 -16.54 -6.77 -3.21
C GLY A 386 -16.12 -5.84 -4.34
N PHE A 387 -16.72 -4.65 -4.36
CA PHE A 387 -16.36 -3.60 -5.30
C PHE A 387 -16.32 -2.23 -4.62
N HIS A 388 -15.64 -1.30 -5.26
CA HIS A 388 -15.59 0.11 -4.88
C HIS A 388 -15.90 0.93 -6.12
N ALA A 389 -16.91 1.80 -6.04
CA ALA A 389 -17.36 2.58 -7.18
C ALA A 389 -17.66 4.03 -6.80
N VAL A 390 -17.46 4.94 -7.75
CA VAL A 390 -17.90 6.34 -7.61
C VAL A 390 -19.42 6.43 -7.79
N ASN A 391 -19.94 5.67 -8.75
CA ASN A 391 -21.35 5.57 -9.07
C ASN A 391 -21.85 4.17 -8.73
N LEU A 392 -22.84 4.08 -7.83
CA LEU A 392 -23.41 2.80 -7.44
C LEU A 392 -23.99 2.06 -8.65
N ASP A 393 -24.81 2.72 -9.48
CA ASP A 393 -25.48 2.08 -10.64
C ASP A 393 -24.48 1.49 -11.64
N GLU A 394 -23.31 2.10 -11.77
CA GLU A 394 -22.23 1.59 -12.62
C GLU A 394 -21.52 0.41 -11.97
N GLY A 395 -21.21 0.52 -10.66
CA GLY A 395 -20.66 -0.58 -9.88
C GLY A 395 -21.56 -1.81 -9.90
N GLU A 396 -22.86 -1.63 -9.71
CA GLU A 396 -23.86 -2.72 -9.76
C GLU A 396 -23.99 -3.37 -11.14
N ARG A 397 -23.68 -2.65 -12.23
CA ARG A 397 -23.76 -3.18 -13.59
C ARG A 397 -22.55 -4.04 -13.96
N VAL A 398 -21.38 -3.67 -13.43
CA VAL A 398 -20.11 -4.36 -13.70
C VAL A 398 -19.96 -5.61 -12.82
N TYR A 399 -20.50 -5.54 -11.60
CA TYR A 399 -20.56 -6.64 -10.64
C TYR A 399 -21.54 -7.73 -11.09
#